data_AF-A0A9P6J4Q5-F1
#
_entry.id   AF-A0A9P6J4Q5-F1
#
_cell.length_a   1.000
_cell.length_b   1.000
_cell.length_c   1.000
_cell.angle_alpha   90.00
_cell.angle_beta   90.00
_cell.angle_gamma   90.00
#
_symmetry.space_group_name_H-M   'P 1'
#
loop_
_entity.id
_entity.type
_entity.pdbx_description
1 polymer ?
#
loop_
_entity_poly.entity_id
_entity_poly.type
_entity_poly.pdbx_seq_one_letter_code
_entity_poly.pdbx_strand_id
1 'polypeptide(L)'
;MDSHNTAKYGLTSRPADQAQDKPENPSPKPVPISSLKPPTTPLANRINSYCKSKLPEDTYRDSLRVYSYGCAIARECYPSFGLTPGSALDETWFCTAMLHDIGTTPEHISNTRLSYEFWAGYHALDLLQDVKVSGGGEGVAEKDQAESVAEAIIRHQDVQPKGSVTLMTRLIHWGTLLDNIGAGPELVDEATIEGVCKEYPRKGWSGCFKRTVEEELTLKPYAMVSRIEKFEESIEKNGKTGVMSRWE
;
A
#
# COMPACT_ATOMS: atom_id res chain seq x y z
N MET A 1 12.34 15.53 -19.04
CA MET A 1 11.42 15.55 -17.88
C MET A 1 11.98 16.54 -16.89
N ASP A 2 11.22 17.57 -16.54
CA ASP A 2 11.65 18.58 -15.57
C ASP A 2 11.71 17.91 -14.18
N SER A 3 12.88 17.89 -13.56
CA SER A 3 13.13 17.21 -12.27
C SER A 3 12.29 17.75 -11.11
N HIS A 4 11.70 18.93 -11.26
CA HIS A 4 10.85 19.56 -10.25
C HIS A 4 9.44 18.95 -10.20
N ASN A 5 8.98 18.25 -11.25
CA ASN A 5 7.63 17.67 -11.27
C ASN A 5 7.55 16.26 -10.65
N THR A 6 8.66 15.51 -10.64
CA THR A 6 8.66 14.10 -10.20
C THR A 6 8.59 13.96 -8.66
N ALA A 7 9.21 14.88 -7.92
CA ALA A 7 9.16 14.88 -6.46
C ALA A 7 7.74 15.12 -5.90
N LYS A 8 6.90 15.89 -6.61
CA LYS A 8 5.50 16.16 -6.28
C LYS A 8 4.69 14.88 -6.05
N TYR A 9 5.04 13.80 -6.76
CA TYR A 9 4.36 12.52 -6.73
C TYR A 9 5.18 11.40 -6.07
N GLY A 10 6.34 11.72 -5.50
CA GLY A 10 7.16 10.71 -4.79
C GLY A 10 8.04 9.86 -5.69
N LEU A 11 8.26 10.28 -6.94
CA LEU A 11 9.28 9.74 -7.85
C LEU A 11 10.68 10.26 -7.44
N THR A 12 11.04 10.04 -6.18
CA THR A 12 12.36 10.35 -5.61
C THR A 12 13.08 9.04 -5.28
N SER A 13 14.35 8.96 -5.68
CA SER A 13 15.14 7.74 -5.52
C SER A 13 15.50 7.51 -4.04
N ARG A 14 15.31 6.29 -3.58
CA ARG A 14 15.71 5.78 -2.26
C ARG A 14 16.49 4.48 -2.43
N PRO A 15 17.44 4.13 -1.53
CA PRO A 15 18.06 2.81 -1.54
C PRO A 15 16.98 1.73 -1.43
N ALA A 16 17.08 0.64 -2.18
CA ALA A 16 16.12 -0.46 -2.08
C ALA A 16 16.19 -1.17 -0.72
N ASP A 17 17.40 -1.28 -0.16
CA ASP A 17 17.65 -1.79 1.18
C ASP A 17 17.09 -0.84 2.24
N GLN A 18 16.06 -1.31 2.94
CA GLN A 18 15.34 -0.50 3.94
C GLN A 18 16.21 -0.16 5.15
N ALA A 19 17.23 -0.98 5.46
CA ALA A 19 18.13 -0.73 6.57
C ALA A 19 18.98 0.55 6.38
N GLN A 20 19.03 1.08 5.16
CA GLN A 20 19.72 2.33 4.85
C GLN A 20 18.85 3.58 5.11
N ASP A 21 17.53 3.43 5.20
CA ASP A 21 16.61 4.52 5.54
C ASP A 21 16.53 4.70 7.07
N LYS A 22 17.46 5.48 7.63
CA LYS A 22 17.46 5.80 9.07
C LYS A 22 16.35 6.79 9.39
N PRO A 23 15.45 6.49 10.35
CA PRO A 23 14.41 7.44 10.75
C PRO A 23 15.05 8.68 11.37
N GLU A 24 14.51 9.86 11.04
CA GLU A 24 14.88 11.13 11.66
C GLU A 24 14.43 11.15 13.13
N ASN A 25 13.30 10.51 13.40
CA ASN A 25 12.80 10.25 14.74
C ASN A 25 12.62 8.73 14.94
N PRO A 26 13.52 8.07 15.69
CA PRO A 26 13.46 6.63 15.96
C PRO A 26 12.42 6.25 17.03
N SER A 27 11.67 7.22 17.57
CA SER A 27 10.65 7.00 18.59
C SER A 27 9.39 7.79 18.20
N PRO A 28 8.61 7.28 17.22
CA PRO A 28 7.41 7.95 16.74
C PRO A 28 6.42 8.16 17.89
N LYS A 29 5.73 9.30 17.89
CA LYS A 29 4.67 9.55 18.86
C LYS A 29 3.36 8.94 18.37
N PRO A 30 2.39 8.69 19.28
CA PRO A 30 1.04 8.31 18.88
C PRO A 30 0.42 9.32 17.91
N VAL A 31 -0.07 8.83 16.76
CA VAL A 31 -0.80 9.63 15.78
C VAL A 31 -2.29 9.28 15.87
N PRO A 32 -3.18 10.24 16.19
CA PRO A 32 -4.60 9.94 16.33
C PRO A 32 -5.24 9.61 14.97
N ILE A 33 -6.13 8.62 14.93
CA ILE A 33 -6.85 8.22 13.69
C ILE A 33 -7.62 9.37 13.02
N SER A 34 -8.00 10.40 13.78
CA SER A 34 -8.64 11.61 13.25
C SER A 34 -7.72 12.47 12.38
N SER A 35 -6.40 12.35 12.48
CA SER A 35 -5.43 13.04 11.61
C SER A 35 -4.93 12.18 10.43
N LEU A 36 -5.35 10.91 10.37
CA LEU A 36 -5.01 9.94 9.32
C LEU A 36 -6.16 9.77 8.31
N LYS A 37 -6.96 10.82 8.10
CA LYS A 37 -8.10 10.75 7.18
C LYS A 37 -7.63 10.76 5.72
N PRO A 38 -8.27 9.98 4.83
CA PRO A 38 -8.01 10.05 3.40
C PRO A 38 -8.19 11.46 2.82
N PRO A 39 -7.45 11.82 1.76
CA PRO A 39 -7.72 13.03 1.00
C PRO A 39 -9.12 12.96 0.37
N THR A 40 -9.77 14.12 0.22
CA THR A 40 -11.15 14.25 -0.27
C THR A 40 -11.22 14.91 -1.65
N THR A 41 -10.11 14.90 -2.38
CA THR A 41 -10.03 15.40 -3.76
C THR A 41 -10.92 14.56 -4.70
N PRO A 42 -11.29 15.09 -5.88
CA PRO A 42 -12.10 14.33 -6.84
C PRO A 42 -11.48 12.97 -7.21
N LEU A 43 -10.16 12.94 -7.48
CA LEU A 43 -9.45 11.71 -7.81
C LEU A 43 -9.47 10.70 -6.64
N ALA A 44 -9.16 11.14 -5.42
CA ALA A 44 -9.17 10.26 -4.25
C ALA A 44 -10.57 9.68 -3.99
N ASN A 45 -11.62 10.50 -4.06
CA ASN A 45 -13.00 10.02 -3.88
C ASN A 45 -13.40 9.00 -4.95
N ARG A 46 -12.99 9.22 -6.21
CA ARG A 46 -13.25 8.30 -7.32
C ARG A 46 -12.55 6.96 -7.10
N ILE A 47 -11.25 6.98 -6.78
CA ILE A 47 -10.47 5.76 -6.52
C ILE A 47 -11.00 5.02 -5.29
N ASN A 48 -11.30 5.73 -4.20
CA ASN A 48 -11.88 5.12 -3.02
C ASN A 48 -13.21 4.40 -3.33
N SER A 49 -14.09 5.06 -4.09
CA SER A 49 -15.38 4.49 -4.51
C SER A 49 -15.19 3.26 -5.39
N TYR A 50 -14.25 3.31 -6.35
CA TYR A 50 -13.91 2.19 -7.21
C TYR A 50 -13.41 1.00 -6.39
N CYS A 51 -12.40 1.21 -5.54
CA CYS A 51 -11.84 0.15 -4.68
C CYS A 51 -12.90 -0.45 -3.77
N LYS A 52 -13.74 0.37 -3.13
CA LYS A 52 -14.84 -0.12 -2.28
C LYS A 52 -15.86 -0.97 -3.04
N SER A 53 -16.05 -0.72 -4.34
CA SER A 53 -16.97 -1.49 -5.18
C SER A 53 -16.38 -2.80 -5.73
N LYS A 54 -15.05 -2.93 -5.73
CA LYS A 54 -14.33 -4.05 -6.38
C LYS A 54 -13.62 -4.98 -5.41
N LEU A 55 -13.00 -4.42 -4.38
CA LEU A 55 -12.24 -5.20 -3.41
C LEU A 55 -13.18 -5.95 -2.46
N PRO A 56 -12.81 -7.17 -2.03
CA PRO A 56 -13.37 -7.77 -0.83
C PRO A 56 -13.27 -6.80 0.36
N GLU A 57 -14.24 -6.84 1.27
CA GLU A 57 -14.32 -5.88 2.38
C GLU A 57 -13.03 -5.87 3.23
N ASP A 58 -12.42 -7.04 3.45
CA ASP A 58 -11.23 -7.19 4.26
C ASP A 58 -9.99 -6.58 3.58
N THR A 59 -9.83 -6.77 2.27
CA THR A 59 -8.76 -6.14 1.46
C THR A 59 -8.96 -4.62 1.35
N TYR A 60 -10.20 -4.15 1.25
CA TYR A 60 -10.50 -2.71 1.28
C TYR A 60 -10.08 -2.07 2.61
N ARG A 61 -10.39 -2.74 3.73
CA ARG A 61 -9.97 -2.26 5.07
C ARG A 61 -8.46 -2.36 5.26
N ASP A 62 -7.81 -3.40 4.75
CA ASP A 62 -6.34 -3.49 4.70
C ASP A 62 -5.72 -2.28 4.00
N SER A 63 -6.19 -1.96 2.80
CA SER A 63 -5.67 -0.81 2.04
C SER A 63 -5.79 0.51 2.81
N LEU A 64 -6.87 0.69 3.59
CA LEU A 64 -7.05 1.85 4.49
C LEU A 64 -6.11 1.82 5.71
N ARG A 65 -5.82 0.64 6.28
CA ARG A 65 -4.81 0.49 7.33
C ARG A 65 -3.42 0.82 6.79
N VAL A 66 -3.05 0.25 5.65
CA VAL A 66 -1.78 0.50 4.95
C VAL A 66 -1.59 1.99 4.71
N TYR A 67 -2.60 2.68 4.14
CA TYR A 67 -2.58 4.15 3.97
C TYR A 67 -2.29 4.87 5.31
N SER A 68 -3.02 4.51 6.36
CA SER A 68 -2.91 5.14 7.68
C SER A 68 -1.53 4.95 8.30
N TYR A 69 -0.96 3.75 8.20
CA TYR A 69 0.40 3.46 8.68
C TYR A 69 1.45 4.23 7.88
N GLY A 70 1.37 4.24 6.55
CA GLY A 70 2.32 5.02 5.74
C GLY A 70 2.28 6.51 6.05
N CYS A 71 1.09 7.07 6.34
CA CYS A 71 0.95 8.45 6.82
C CYS A 71 1.63 8.66 8.17
N ALA A 72 1.42 7.76 9.15
CA ALA A 72 2.04 7.85 10.46
C ALA A 72 3.57 7.77 10.36
N ILE A 73 4.10 6.78 9.62
CA ILE A 73 5.54 6.57 9.41
C ILE A 73 6.17 7.81 8.75
N ALA A 74 5.59 8.28 7.65
CA ALA A 74 6.15 9.43 6.92
C ALA A 74 6.14 10.71 7.76
N ARG A 75 5.10 10.94 8.58
CA ARG A 75 4.96 12.18 9.34
C ARG A 75 5.77 12.17 10.64
N GLU A 76 5.84 11.03 11.33
CA GLU A 76 6.52 10.93 12.61
C GLU A 76 7.97 10.50 12.49
N CYS A 77 8.31 9.56 11.61
CA CYS A 77 9.68 9.02 11.49
C CYS A 77 10.51 9.73 10.42
N TYR A 78 9.88 10.22 9.34
CA TYR A 78 10.58 10.79 8.18
C TYR A 78 9.95 12.11 7.69
N PRO A 79 9.79 13.13 8.56
CA PRO A 79 9.10 14.36 8.21
C PRO A 79 9.71 15.08 6.98
N SER A 80 10.99 14.86 6.67
CA SER A 80 11.61 15.38 5.43
C SER A 80 10.97 14.86 4.13
N PHE A 81 10.20 13.77 4.17
CA PHE A 81 9.47 13.27 3.02
C PHE A 81 8.35 14.22 2.57
N GLY A 82 7.89 15.13 3.45
CA GLY A 82 6.93 16.16 3.09
C GLY A 82 5.50 15.65 2.83
N LEU A 83 5.15 14.46 3.33
CA LEU A 83 3.81 13.89 3.20
C LEU A 83 2.80 14.61 4.10
N THR A 84 2.27 15.72 3.59
CA THR A 84 1.33 16.60 4.30
C THR A 84 -0.13 16.36 3.86
N PRO A 85 -1.11 16.41 4.78
CA PRO A 85 -2.52 16.14 4.45
C PRO A 85 -3.04 17.00 3.28
N GLY A 86 -3.66 16.36 2.29
CA GLY A 86 -4.26 17.04 1.13
C GLY A 86 -3.27 17.51 0.06
N SER A 87 -1.97 17.24 0.23
CA SER A 87 -0.99 17.49 -0.83
C SER A 87 -1.13 16.50 -1.99
N ALA A 88 -0.53 16.83 -3.14
CA ALA A 88 -0.45 15.90 -4.27
C ALA A 88 0.26 14.58 -3.89
N LEU A 89 1.26 14.65 -3.01
CA LEU A 89 1.97 13.47 -2.51
C LEU A 89 1.06 12.59 -1.65
N ASP A 90 0.21 13.19 -0.82
CA ASP A 90 -0.79 12.49 0.02
C ASP A 90 -1.87 11.82 -0.82
N GLU A 91 -2.37 12.49 -1.87
CA GLU A 91 -3.29 11.89 -2.86
C GLU A 91 -2.64 10.73 -3.62
N THR A 92 -1.36 10.86 -3.99
CA THR A 92 -0.60 9.80 -4.67
C THR A 92 -0.39 8.60 -3.77
N TRP A 93 -0.04 8.85 -2.50
CA TRP A 93 0.09 7.82 -1.49
C TRP A 93 -1.24 7.10 -1.25
N PHE A 94 -2.33 7.85 -1.10
CA PHE A 94 -3.66 7.28 -0.95
C PHE A 94 -4.05 6.39 -2.14
N CYS A 95 -3.87 6.85 -3.38
CA CYS A 95 -4.15 6.05 -4.56
C CYS A 95 -3.28 4.78 -4.60
N THR A 96 -2.00 4.88 -4.23
CA THR A 96 -1.09 3.72 -4.16
C THR A 96 -1.59 2.68 -3.16
N ALA A 97 -1.86 3.10 -1.93
CA ALA A 97 -2.35 2.20 -0.88
C ALA A 97 -3.70 1.56 -1.24
N MET A 98 -4.63 2.32 -1.82
CA MET A 98 -5.95 1.81 -2.21
C MET A 98 -5.93 0.82 -3.38
N LEU A 99 -4.94 0.92 -4.28
CA LEU A 99 -4.89 0.14 -5.51
C LEU A 99 -3.89 -1.01 -5.48
N HIS A 100 -3.00 -1.10 -4.49
CA HIS A 100 -1.92 -2.09 -4.49
C HIS A 100 -2.39 -3.54 -4.64
N ASP A 101 -3.53 -3.87 -4.02
CA ASP A 101 -4.13 -5.20 -4.05
C ASP A 101 -5.34 -5.32 -5.00
N ILE A 102 -5.57 -4.36 -5.90
CA ILE A 102 -6.72 -4.44 -6.83
C ILE A 102 -6.66 -5.66 -7.77
N GLY A 103 -5.47 -6.23 -7.97
CA GLY A 103 -5.29 -7.48 -8.72
C GLY A 103 -5.73 -8.74 -7.98
N THR A 104 -5.98 -8.66 -6.66
CA THR A 104 -6.33 -9.82 -5.82
C THR A 104 -7.82 -10.17 -5.83
N THR A 105 -8.67 -9.36 -6.47
CA THR A 105 -10.11 -9.64 -6.50
C THR A 105 -10.40 -11.01 -7.13
N PRO A 106 -11.46 -11.73 -6.72
CA PRO A 106 -11.80 -13.03 -7.29
C PRO A 106 -12.00 -13.01 -8.82
N GLU A 107 -12.53 -11.89 -9.33
CA GLU A 107 -12.68 -11.65 -10.76
C GLU A 107 -11.33 -11.61 -11.47
N HIS A 108 -10.31 -10.95 -10.92
CA HIS A 108 -9.05 -10.73 -11.62
C HIS A 108 -8.04 -11.87 -11.41
N ILE A 109 -7.95 -12.42 -10.19
CA ILE A 109 -6.93 -13.42 -9.85
C ILE A 109 -6.97 -14.65 -10.78
N SER A 110 -8.17 -15.02 -11.23
CA SER A 110 -8.43 -16.15 -12.14
C SER A 110 -8.48 -15.80 -13.63
N ASN A 111 -8.70 -14.53 -13.99
CA ASN A 111 -8.91 -14.09 -15.38
C ASN A 111 -7.67 -13.49 -16.05
N THR A 112 -6.51 -13.49 -15.39
CA THR A 112 -5.23 -13.09 -15.97
C THR A 112 -4.15 -14.15 -15.77
N ARG A 113 -3.12 -14.11 -16.62
CA ARG A 113 -1.89 -14.91 -16.48
C ARG A 113 -0.73 -14.10 -15.91
N LEU A 114 -0.93 -12.82 -15.64
CA LEU A 114 0.06 -11.98 -14.98
C LEU A 114 0.00 -12.20 -13.47
N SER A 115 1.14 -12.03 -12.79
CA SER A 115 1.16 -11.84 -11.33
C SER A 115 0.23 -10.68 -10.96
N TYR A 116 -0.51 -10.80 -9.84
CA TYR A 116 -1.52 -9.81 -9.48
C TYR A 116 -0.96 -8.39 -9.34
N GLU A 117 0.31 -8.24 -8.93
CA GLU A 117 1.02 -6.96 -8.78
C GLU A 117 1.22 -6.28 -10.14
N PHE A 118 1.56 -7.06 -11.17
CA PHE A 118 1.76 -6.55 -12.53
C PHE A 118 0.44 -6.14 -13.16
N TRP A 119 -0.59 -6.99 -13.04
CA TRP A 119 -1.91 -6.64 -13.54
C TRP A 119 -2.46 -5.39 -12.83
N ALA A 120 -2.34 -5.32 -11.50
CA ALA A 120 -2.76 -4.17 -10.71
C ALA A 120 -2.06 -2.87 -11.15
N GLY A 121 -0.75 -2.93 -11.40
CA GLY A 121 0.01 -1.78 -11.88
C GLY A 121 -0.44 -1.28 -13.25
N TYR A 122 -0.64 -2.18 -14.22
CA TYR A 122 -1.16 -1.80 -15.53
C TYR A 122 -2.58 -1.25 -15.45
N HIS A 123 -3.45 -1.89 -14.66
CA HIS A 123 -4.81 -1.43 -14.45
C HIS A 123 -4.85 -0.04 -13.79
N ALA A 124 -3.95 0.22 -12.83
CA ALA A 124 -3.86 1.51 -12.17
C ALA A 124 -3.50 2.65 -13.13
N LEU A 125 -2.62 2.43 -14.12
CA LEU A 125 -2.28 3.45 -15.12
C LEU A 125 -3.52 3.95 -15.86
N ASP A 126 -4.34 3.02 -16.37
CA ASP A 126 -5.55 3.32 -17.13
C ASP A 126 -6.63 3.90 -16.21
N LEU A 127 -6.83 3.31 -15.04
CA LEU A 127 -7.83 3.74 -14.07
C LEU A 127 -7.62 5.17 -13.59
N LEU A 128 -6.36 5.56 -13.35
CA LEU A 128 -6.02 6.91 -12.89
C LEU A 128 -6.16 7.95 -14.00
N GLN A 129 -5.94 7.57 -15.26
CA GLN A 129 -5.92 8.47 -16.42
C GLN A 129 -7.23 8.52 -17.22
N ASP A 130 -8.12 7.54 -17.11
CA ASP A 130 -9.41 7.49 -17.82
C ASP A 130 -10.58 7.21 -16.88
N VAL A 131 -11.48 8.20 -16.73
CA VAL A 131 -12.73 8.09 -15.95
C VAL A 131 -13.63 6.94 -16.41
N LYS A 132 -13.55 6.51 -17.66
CA LYS A 132 -14.40 5.43 -18.16
C LYS A 132 -14.06 4.08 -17.52
N VAL A 133 -12.80 3.86 -17.14
CA VAL A 133 -12.34 2.61 -16.50
C VAL A 133 -13.00 2.40 -15.13
N SER A 134 -13.29 3.50 -14.42
CA SER A 134 -14.04 3.47 -13.14
C SER A 134 -15.56 3.56 -13.32
N GLY A 135 -16.06 3.60 -14.55
CA GLY A 135 -17.49 3.79 -14.84
C GLY A 135 -17.97 5.24 -14.77
N GLY A 136 -17.06 6.22 -14.70
CA GLY A 136 -17.34 7.66 -14.64
C GLY A 136 -16.68 8.34 -13.43
N GLY A 137 -17.21 9.52 -13.06
CA GLY A 137 -16.71 10.32 -11.94
C GLY A 137 -15.78 11.46 -12.36
N GLU A 138 -15.14 12.08 -11.38
CA GLU A 138 -14.30 13.27 -11.54
C GLU A 138 -12.87 13.05 -11.05
N GLY A 139 -11.96 13.91 -11.51
CA GLY A 139 -10.53 13.85 -11.19
C GLY A 139 -9.79 12.85 -12.08
N VAL A 140 -8.68 13.30 -12.66
CA VAL A 140 -7.78 12.48 -13.47
C VAL A 140 -6.37 12.79 -13.01
N ALA A 141 -5.57 11.76 -12.80
CA ALA A 141 -4.19 11.92 -12.38
C ALA A 141 -3.35 12.52 -13.52
N GLU A 142 -2.38 13.37 -13.17
CA GLU A 142 -1.31 13.68 -14.13
C GLU A 142 -0.53 12.40 -14.44
N LYS A 143 0.08 12.35 -15.63
CA LYS A 143 0.81 11.16 -16.09
C LYS A 143 1.88 10.70 -15.08
N ASP A 144 2.71 11.64 -14.59
CA ASP A 144 3.77 11.34 -13.61
C ASP A 144 3.19 10.77 -12.29
N GLN A 145 2.00 11.20 -11.89
CA GLN A 145 1.31 10.68 -10.71
C GLN A 145 0.83 9.24 -10.94
N ALA A 146 0.20 8.99 -12.09
CA ALA A 146 -0.24 7.65 -12.46
C ALA A 146 0.92 6.67 -12.58
N GLU A 147 2.04 7.09 -13.19
CA GLU A 147 3.27 6.30 -13.30
C GLU A 147 3.90 6.04 -11.93
N SER A 148 3.87 7.02 -11.02
CA SER A 148 4.35 6.81 -9.64
C SER A 148 3.54 5.77 -8.87
N VAL A 149 2.21 5.80 -9.00
CA VAL A 149 1.33 4.78 -8.39
C VAL A 149 1.62 3.42 -9.00
N ALA A 150 1.66 3.32 -10.33
CA ALA A 150 1.89 2.04 -11.01
C ALA A 150 3.25 1.42 -10.67
N GLU A 151 4.34 2.20 -10.67
CA GLU A 151 5.68 1.75 -10.27
C GLU A 151 5.68 1.21 -8.83
N ALA A 152 5.01 1.90 -7.91
CA ALA A 152 4.91 1.46 -6.52
C ALA A 152 4.11 0.16 -6.38
N ILE A 153 2.99 0.01 -7.09
CA ILE A 153 2.15 -1.19 -7.09
C ILE A 153 2.91 -2.38 -7.70
N ILE A 154 3.54 -2.23 -8.85
CA ILE A 154 4.31 -3.32 -9.50
C ILE A 154 5.39 -3.86 -8.57
N ARG A 155 5.96 -2.99 -7.73
CA ARG A 155 7.10 -3.30 -6.87
C ARG A 155 6.74 -3.45 -5.39
N HIS A 156 5.46 -3.50 -5.02
CA HIS A 156 5.07 -3.46 -3.60
C HIS A 156 5.48 -4.72 -2.81
N GLN A 157 5.72 -5.85 -3.50
CA GLN A 157 6.32 -7.05 -2.90
C GLN A 157 7.82 -7.19 -3.21
N ASP A 158 8.40 -6.26 -3.97
CA ASP A 158 9.80 -6.28 -4.42
C ASP A 158 10.76 -5.73 -3.36
N VAL A 159 10.78 -6.37 -2.19
CA VAL A 159 11.68 -6.00 -1.09
C VAL A 159 13.06 -6.61 -1.36
N GLN A 160 14.04 -5.78 -1.74
CA GLN A 160 15.39 -6.23 -2.12
C GLN A 160 16.51 -5.44 -1.43
N PRO A 161 17.69 -6.05 -1.19
CA PRO A 161 18.81 -5.39 -0.53
C PRO A 161 19.69 -4.53 -1.46
N LYS A 162 19.36 -4.41 -2.75
CA LYS A 162 20.21 -3.70 -3.75
C LYS A 162 19.37 -2.89 -4.73
N GLY A 163 19.98 -1.81 -5.22
CA GLY A 163 19.36 -0.91 -6.20
C GLY A 163 18.61 0.25 -5.55
N SER A 164 17.65 0.81 -6.29
CA SER A 164 16.84 1.93 -5.84
C SER A 164 15.35 1.67 -6.05
N VAL A 165 14.54 2.34 -5.23
CA VAL A 165 13.07 2.35 -5.26
C VAL A 165 12.58 3.79 -5.18
N THR A 166 11.31 4.04 -5.52
CA THR A 166 10.70 5.36 -5.30
C THR A 166 10.30 5.55 -3.84
N LEU A 167 10.03 6.79 -3.42
CA LEU A 167 9.44 7.04 -2.10
C LEU A 167 8.08 6.32 -1.95
N MET A 168 7.24 6.31 -2.98
CA MET A 168 5.95 5.60 -2.94
C MET A 168 6.14 4.09 -2.76
N THR A 169 7.09 3.48 -3.48
CA THR A 169 7.46 2.07 -3.31
C THR A 169 7.97 1.79 -1.89
N ARG A 170 8.75 2.71 -1.30
CA ARG A 170 9.23 2.59 0.08
C ARG A 170 8.08 2.63 1.10
N LEU A 171 7.13 3.56 0.95
CA LEU A 171 5.98 3.67 1.87
C LEU A 171 5.07 2.45 1.77
N ILE A 172 4.79 1.95 0.56
CA ILE A 172 3.95 0.76 0.39
C ILE A 172 4.62 -0.49 0.98
N HIS A 173 5.95 -0.61 0.90
CA HIS A 173 6.67 -1.69 1.59
C HIS A 173 6.41 -1.64 3.09
N TRP A 174 6.67 -0.53 3.76
CA TRP A 174 6.50 -0.47 5.22
C TRP A 174 5.06 -0.69 5.67
N GLY A 175 4.08 -0.09 4.98
CA GLY A 175 2.67 -0.26 5.34
C GLY A 175 2.19 -1.71 5.20
N THR A 176 2.50 -2.36 4.07
CA THR A 176 2.11 -3.75 3.82
C THR A 176 2.89 -4.75 4.68
N LEU A 177 4.19 -4.55 4.88
CA LEU A 177 5.01 -5.41 5.73
C LEU A 177 4.54 -5.39 7.20
N LEU A 178 4.15 -4.22 7.70
CA LEU A 178 3.58 -4.10 9.04
C LEU A 178 2.26 -4.87 9.15
N ASP A 179 1.29 -4.61 8.26
CA ASP A 179 -0.04 -5.20 8.39
C ASP A 179 -0.07 -6.71 8.07
N ASN A 180 0.75 -7.18 7.13
CA ASN A 180 0.73 -8.56 6.65
C ASN A 180 1.60 -9.48 7.50
N ILE A 181 2.83 -9.06 7.83
CA ILE A 181 3.81 -9.91 8.53
C ILE A 181 4.33 -9.33 9.84
N GLY A 182 3.86 -8.15 10.26
CA GLY A 182 4.22 -7.53 11.54
C GLY A 182 5.65 -6.99 11.56
N ALA A 183 6.22 -6.65 10.40
CA ALA A 183 7.57 -6.11 10.30
C ALA A 183 7.60 -4.59 10.39
N GLY A 184 8.71 -4.03 10.87
CA GLY A 184 8.86 -2.60 11.17
C GLY A 184 7.96 -2.04 12.28
N PRO A 185 7.60 -2.79 13.35
CA PRO A 185 6.72 -2.26 14.40
C PRO A 185 7.30 -1.03 15.11
N GLU A 186 8.62 -0.84 15.11
CA GLU A 186 9.29 0.33 15.67
C GLU A 186 8.98 1.64 14.93
N LEU A 187 8.45 1.57 13.70
CA LEU A 187 8.10 2.73 12.87
C LEU A 187 6.71 3.30 13.17
N VAL A 188 5.89 2.60 13.97
CA VAL A 188 4.53 3.02 14.31
C VAL A 188 4.26 2.79 15.79
N ASP A 189 3.87 3.84 16.50
CA ASP A 189 3.47 3.72 17.90
C ASP A 189 2.24 2.79 18.07
N GLU A 190 2.25 1.97 19.13
CA GLU A 190 1.21 0.96 19.40
C GLU A 190 -0.21 1.54 19.50
N ALA A 191 -0.37 2.74 20.09
CA ALA A 191 -1.67 3.39 20.18
C ALA A 191 -2.18 3.87 18.81
N THR A 192 -1.28 4.14 17.87
CA THR A 192 -1.63 4.40 16.47
C THR A 192 -2.16 3.14 15.81
N ILE A 193 -1.49 1.99 16.01
CA ILE A 193 -1.96 0.69 15.50
C ILE A 193 -3.34 0.36 16.07
N GLU A 194 -3.53 0.53 17.38
CA GLU A 194 -4.82 0.30 18.03
C GLU A 194 -5.93 1.19 17.43
N GLY A 195 -5.66 2.49 17.27
CA GLY A 195 -6.62 3.43 16.68
C GLY A 195 -6.99 3.09 15.22
N VAL A 196 -6.01 2.69 14.42
CA VAL A 196 -6.20 2.26 13.02
C VAL A 196 -7.00 0.96 12.94
N CYS A 197 -6.63 -0.06 13.71
CA CYS A 197 -7.36 -1.34 13.74
C CYS A 197 -8.77 -1.22 14.30
N LYS A 198 -9.03 -0.26 15.19
CA LYS A 198 -10.39 0.04 15.67
C LYS A 198 -11.28 0.66 14.59
N GLU A 199 -10.74 1.57 13.79
CA GLU A 199 -11.46 2.21 12.67
C GLU A 199 -11.62 1.26 11.47
N TYR A 200 -10.59 0.48 11.17
CA TYR A 200 -10.53 -0.45 10.04
C TYR A 200 -10.20 -1.89 10.49
N PRO A 201 -11.16 -2.61 11.10
CA PRO A 201 -10.93 -3.93 11.71
C PRO A 201 -10.30 -4.97 10.78
N ARG A 202 -9.37 -5.79 11.29
CA ARG A 202 -8.72 -6.85 10.49
C ARG A 202 -9.67 -8.01 10.19
N LYS A 203 -10.38 -8.52 11.19
CA LYS A 203 -11.39 -9.61 11.07
C LYS A 203 -10.84 -10.87 10.36
N GLY A 204 -9.72 -11.40 10.82
CA GLY A 204 -9.09 -12.57 10.23
C GLY A 204 -8.29 -12.26 8.96
N TRP A 205 -7.78 -11.02 8.83
CA TRP A 205 -7.01 -10.56 7.67
C TRP A 205 -5.84 -11.48 7.33
N SER A 206 -5.03 -11.91 8.30
CA SER A 206 -3.90 -12.82 8.03
C SER A 206 -4.37 -14.12 7.39
N GLY A 207 -5.52 -14.66 7.84
CA GLY A 207 -6.11 -15.83 7.21
C GLY A 207 -6.62 -15.56 5.79
N CYS A 208 -7.22 -14.38 5.56
CA CYS A 208 -7.67 -13.97 4.22
C CYS A 208 -6.50 -13.83 3.25
N PHE A 209 -5.50 -13.04 3.63
CA PHE A 209 -4.35 -12.74 2.79
C PHE A 209 -3.52 -13.99 2.48
N LYS A 210 -3.32 -14.87 3.46
CA LYS A 210 -2.67 -16.18 3.24
C LYS A 210 -3.37 -16.97 2.14
N ARG A 211 -4.70 -17.08 2.18
CA ARG A 211 -5.47 -17.80 1.14
C ARG A 211 -5.33 -17.15 -0.23
N THR A 212 -5.31 -15.81 -0.30
CA THR A 212 -5.08 -15.08 -1.55
C THR A 212 -3.71 -15.43 -2.15
N VAL A 213 -2.66 -15.49 -1.33
CA VAL A 213 -1.31 -15.89 -1.76
C VAL A 213 -1.29 -17.35 -2.24
N GLU A 214 -1.91 -18.27 -1.50
CA GLU A 214 -2.01 -19.68 -1.87
C GLU A 214 -2.77 -19.86 -3.20
N GLU A 215 -3.85 -19.10 -3.41
CA GLU A 215 -4.63 -19.09 -4.66
C GLU A 215 -3.79 -18.55 -5.84
N GLU A 216 -3.07 -17.45 -5.64
CA GLU A 216 -2.16 -16.89 -6.65
C GLU A 216 -1.13 -17.93 -7.09
N LEU A 217 -0.48 -18.60 -6.15
CA LEU A 217 0.54 -19.62 -6.42
C LEU A 217 -0.04 -20.88 -7.06
N THR A 218 -1.27 -21.25 -6.71
CA THR A 218 -1.97 -22.38 -7.33
C THR A 218 -2.30 -22.10 -8.79
N LEU A 219 -2.78 -20.89 -9.10
CA LEU A 219 -3.19 -20.50 -10.46
C LEU A 219 -1.99 -20.09 -11.34
N LYS A 220 -0.98 -19.47 -10.72
CA LYS A 220 0.19 -18.86 -11.35
C LYS A 220 1.44 -19.23 -10.55
N PRO A 221 1.98 -20.46 -10.70
CA PRO A 221 3.16 -20.91 -9.94
C PRO A 221 4.45 -20.14 -10.25
N TYR A 222 4.43 -19.31 -11.30
CA TYR A 222 5.51 -18.39 -11.70
C TYR A 222 5.26 -16.93 -11.24
N ALA A 223 4.20 -16.69 -10.45
CA ALA A 223 3.84 -15.35 -9.98
C ALA A 223 4.97 -14.73 -9.16
N MET A 224 5.01 -13.40 -9.10
CA MET A 224 6.07 -12.65 -8.43
C MET A 224 6.18 -13.03 -6.95
N VAL A 225 5.06 -13.19 -6.25
CA VAL A 225 4.99 -13.68 -4.86
C VAL A 225 5.72 -15.01 -4.60
N SER A 226 5.90 -15.88 -5.60
CA SER A 226 6.64 -17.16 -5.47
C SER A 226 8.10 -17.01 -5.06
N ARG A 227 8.67 -15.80 -5.20
CA ARG A 227 10.04 -15.49 -4.78
C ARG A 227 10.20 -15.29 -3.28
N ILE A 228 9.11 -15.10 -2.54
CA ILE A 228 9.13 -14.72 -1.13
C ILE A 228 9.11 -16.00 -0.29
N GLU A 229 10.28 -16.38 0.24
CA GLU A 229 10.39 -17.57 1.06
C GLU A 229 9.59 -17.45 2.36
N LYS A 230 8.81 -18.49 2.69
CA LYS A 230 8.04 -18.61 3.95
C LYS A 230 7.04 -17.46 4.17
N PHE A 231 6.48 -16.92 3.09
CA PHE A 231 5.59 -15.77 3.19
C PHE A 231 4.30 -16.12 3.91
N GLU A 232 3.67 -17.23 3.54
CA GLU A 232 2.43 -17.75 4.13
C GLU A 232 2.61 -18.06 5.62
N GLU A 233 3.75 -18.63 6.01
CA GLU A 233 4.12 -18.89 7.41
C GLU A 233 4.26 -17.58 8.20
N SER A 234 4.87 -16.56 7.60
CA SER A 234 5.07 -15.25 8.21
C SER A 234 3.75 -14.51 8.42
N ILE A 235 2.85 -14.58 7.42
CA ILE A 235 1.50 -14.02 7.51
C ILE A 235 0.71 -14.70 8.64
N GLU A 236 0.72 -16.03 8.69
CA GLU A 236 0.02 -16.80 9.71
C GLU A 236 0.55 -16.52 11.12
N LYS A 237 1.88 -16.42 11.25
CA LYS A 237 2.53 -16.09 12.53
C LYS A 237 2.11 -14.70 13.01
N ASN A 238 1.99 -13.72 12.12
CA ASN A 238 1.60 -12.36 12.49
C ASN A 238 0.21 -12.33 13.14
N GLY A 239 -0.77 -12.96 12.50
CA GLY A 239 -2.14 -13.02 13.02
C GLY A 239 -2.30 -13.88 14.28
N LYS A 240 -1.47 -14.91 14.49
CA LYS A 240 -1.58 -15.78 15.68
C LYS A 240 -0.83 -15.29 16.90
N THR A 241 0.41 -14.83 16.71
CA THR A 241 1.33 -14.53 17.82
C THR A 241 2.21 -13.31 17.56
N GLY A 242 2.06 -12.64 16.42
CA GLY A 242 2.88 -11.47 16.05
C GLY A 242 2.25 -10.16 16.50
N VAL A 243 2.76 -9.07 15.92
CA VAL A 243 2.37 -7.69 16.24
C VAL A 243 0.87 -7.51 16.11
N MET A 244 0.28 -8.07 15.04
CA MET A 244 -1.13 -7.84 14.74
C MET A 244 -2.10 -8.80 15.43
N SER A 245 -1.61 -9.78 16.19
CA SER A 245 -2.42 -10.85 16.78
C SER A 245 -3.55 -10.37 17.71
N ARG A 246 -3.41 -9.19 18.32
CA ARG A 246 -4.44 -8.61 19.21
C ARG A 246 -5.66 -8.08 18.47
N TRP A 247 -5.53 -7.83 17.17
CA TRP A 247 -6.57 -7.21 16.34
C TRP A 247 -7.11 -8.13 15.26
N GLU A 248 -6.68 -9.40 15.28
CA GLU A 248 -7.06 -10.43 14.31
C GLU A 248 -8.52 -10.87 14.47
#